data_AF-A0A0F4LRV8-F1
#
_entry.id   AF-A0A0F4LRV8-F1
#
_cell.length_a   1.000
_cell.length_b   1.000
_cell.length_c   1.000
_cell.angle_alpha   90.00
_cell.angle_beta   90.00
_cell.angle_gamma   90.00
#
_symmetry.space_group_name_H-M   'P 1'
#
loop_
_entity.id
_entity.type
_entity.pdbx_description
1 polymer ?
#
loop_
_entity_poly.entity_id
_entity_poly.type
_entity_poly.pdbx_seq_one_letter_code
_entity_poly.pdbx_strand_id
1 'polypeptide(L)'
;MDNHNNIQQKKEKLLFCGMALAALGLVAAIPTTASAKTTALAQTTEQANTDKGNTDTNKDKPIVKDWNGLQVTYDQKTHELTIPEGTIAAPDGADPTSISAIKDIDSNEIHSINFKGKLTIKGSASGLFSNLPKLEKIDLTNVDTSNVTNMDLLFAFCSGLREIDGLTDTANVTSMGATFYGCSSLTSIDLSHFNTSKVTCMISMFNGCSNLKELDLSNFDTSAVDMMDYMFAGDKNLSSLDISRFKLGNTSNVDKAITMKNMLEGLDSLTAFTFSINDDLSKTGFDTKAVWEDIGTGTVEKPTGKNKLSTSQLLEKYPTSQKQSAITYVKIAEDHPGTPSTPNVTAPITNNTTESKPTTPSTPKPIERPIYRTVMHNTYVYDQNGALKNGEYFAGQSIGTYGTKIIDGKKYYSLGDNSFVKANNVSGIKRRLTHSAYLYNAKGKRANRKVLKKHKSVVTYGGSVKIHGKRFYIVGKNRYVKKANF
;
A
#
# COMPACT_ATOMS: atom_id res chain seq x y z
N MET A 1 -16.60 -38.55 -3.18
CA MET A 1 -15.13 -38.36 -3.12
C MET A 1 -14.75 -36.87 -3.04
N ASP A 2 -15.64 -35.92 -3.37
CA ASP A 2 -15.31 -34.49 -3.37
C ASP A 2 -15.16 -33.81 -2.00
N ASN A 3 -15.81 -34.34 -0.95
CA ASN A 3 -15.79 -33.69 0.37
C ASN A 3 -14.45 -33.87 1.12
N HIS A 4 -13.70 -34.95 0.83
CA HIS A 4 -12.42 -35.22 1.49
C HIS A 4 -11.27 -34.39 0.87
N ASN A 5 -11.29 -34.18 -0.45
CA ASN A 5 -10.34 -33.30 -1.14
C ASN A 5 -10.52 -31.83 -0.72
N ASN A 6 -11.76 -31.39 -0.50
CA ASN A 6 -12.04 -30.02 -0.06
C ASN A 6 -11.54 -29.78 1.38
N ILE A 7 -11.68 -30.76 2.27
CA ILE A 7 -11.17 -30.67 3.65
C ILE A 7 -9.63 -30.69 3.69
N GLN A 8 -8.96 -31.49 2.85
CA GLN A 8 -7.49 -31.50 2.77
C GLN A 8 -6.95 -30.19 2.19
N GLN A 9 -7.51 -29.68 1.08
CA GLN A 9 -7.16 -28.35 0.57
C GLN A 9 -7.43 -27.24 1.58
N LYS A 10 -8.51 -27.33 2.38
CA LYS A 10 -8.82 -26.37 3.45
C LYS A 10 -7.78 -26.43 4.57
N LYS A 11 -7.34 -27.63 4.98
CA LYS A 11 -6.28 -27.81 5.99
C LYS A 11 -4.93 -27.28 5.51
N GLU A 12 -4.57 -27.53 4.25
CA GLU A 12 -3.36 -26.98 3.65
C GLU A 12 -3.41 -25.44 3.61
N LYS A 13 -4.53 -24.84 3.15
CA LYS A 13 -4.73 -23.37 3.12
C LYS A 13 -4.64 -22.71 4.49
N LEU A 14 -5.22 -23.33 5.54
CA LEU A 14 -5.12 -22.87 6.92
C LEU A 14 -3.70 -23.04 7.50
N LEU A 15 -2.98 -24.09 7.09
CA LEU A 15 -1.60 -24.34 7.51
C LEU A 15 -0.65 -23.24 6.99
N PHE A 16 -0.81 -22.80 5.73
CA PHE A 16 -0.03 -21.71 5.15
C PHE A 16 -0.21 -20.38 5.90
N CYS A 17 -1.46 -19.99 6.16
CA CYS A 17 -1.75 -18.74 6.87
C CYS A 17 -1.34 -18.80 8.37
N GLY A 18 -1.43 -19.98 8.99
CA GLY A 18 -0.95 -20.22 10.36
C GLY A 18 0.57 -20.08 10.51
N MET A 19 1.35 -20.39 9.46
CA MET A 19 2.80 -20.20 9.47
C MET A 19 3.21 -18.72 9.54
N ALA A 20 2.50 -17.82 8.84
CA ALA A 20 2.74 -16.37 8.95
C ALA A 20 2.48 -15.86 10.39
N LEU A 21 1.41 -16.32 11.03
CA LEU A 21 1.09 -15.98 12.43
C LEU A 21 2.14 -16.53 13.41
N ALA A 22 2.57 -17.77 13.22
CA ALA A 22 3.61 -18.40 14.04
C ALA A 22 4.98 -17.73 13.84
N ALA A 23 5.32 -17.34 12.61
CA ALA A 23 6.53 -16.59 12.29
C ALA A 23 6.53 -15.20 12.94
N LEU A 24 5.39 -14.49 12.96
CA LEU A 24 5.25 -13.23 13.71
C LEU A 24 5.49 -13.45 15.22
N GLY A 25 5.01 -14.56 15.78
CA GLY A 25 5.28 -14.95 17.18
C GLY A 25 6.74 -15.30 17.46
N LEU A 26 7.44 -15.95 16.52
CA LEU A 26 8.88 -16.23 16.62
C LEU A 26 9.72 -14.95 16.47
N VAL A 27 9.34 -14.02 15.58
CA VAL A 27 10.07 -12.76 15.37
C VAL A 27 9.85 -11.79 16.53
N ALA A 28 8.66 -11.77 17.14
CA ALA A 28 8.39 -11.02 18.38
C ALA A 28 9.17 -11.56 19.60
N ALA A 29 9.66 -12.81 19.55
CA ALA A 29 10.44 -13.45 20.61
C ALA A 29 11.96 -13.27 20.47
N ILE A 30 12.45 -12.58 19.43
CA ILE A 30 13.85 -12.13 19.38
C ILE A 30 13.94 -10.93 20.33
N PRO A 31 14.74 -10.99 21.42
CA PRO A 31 14.80 -9.88 22.35
C PRO A 31 15.30 -8.63 21.63
N THR A 32 14.47 -7.59 21.62
CA THR A 32 14.88 -6.22 21.31
C THR A 32 15.78 -5.71 22.44
N THR A 33 17.02 -6.19 22.53
CA THR A 33 18.05 -5.55 23.36
C THR A 33 18.78 -4.52 22.52
N ALA A 34 18.22 -3.31 22.48
CA ALA A 34 18.98 -2.10 22.24
C ALA A 34 18.37 -0.93 23.04
N SER A 35 18.29 -1.12 24.36
CA SER A 35 18.34 -0.02 25.32
C SER A 35 18.86 -0.56 26.64
N ALA A 36 20.19 -0.55 26.78
CA ALA A 36 20.83 -0.59 28.08
C ALA A 36 21.73 0.66 28.17
N LYS A 37 21.19 1.71 28.81
CA LYS A 37 22.05 2.68 29.51
C LYS A 37 22.74 1.91 30.62
N THR A 38 24.03 1.64 30.45
CA THR A 38 24.89 1.29 31.58
C THR A 38 25.81 2.46 31.84
N THR A 39 25.43 3.27 32.82
CA THR A 39 26.36 4.12 33.55
C THR A 39 27.22 3.19 34.40
N ALA A 40 28.51 3.09 34.14
CA ALA A 40 29.46 2.49 35.07
C ALA A 40 30.80 3.23 35.01
N LEU A 41 31.31 3.48 36.20
CA LEU A 41 32.43 4.34 36.59
C LEU A 41 33.71 4.12 35.79
N ALA A 42 34.42 5.24 35.60
CA ALA A 42 35.85 5.25 35.35
C ALA A 42 36.61 4.53 36.48
N GLN A 43 37.40 3.53 36.12
CA GLN A 43 38.62 3.18 36.84
C GLN A 43 39.72 2.91 35.82
N THR A 44 40.71 3.80 35.86
CA THR A 44 42.02 3.71 35.21
C THR A 44 42.75 2.45 35.65
N THR A 45 43.29 1.71 34.70
CA THR A 45 44.59 1.03 34.86
C THR A 45 45.28 0.99 33.51
N GLU A 46 46.42 1.69 33.42
CA GLU A 46 47.40 1.52 32.37
C GLU A 46 47.98 0.11 32.43
N GLN A 47 48.01 -0.57 31.29
CA GLN A 47 49.13 -1.45 30.97
C GLN A 47 49.35 -1.41 29.46
N ALA A 48 50.45 -0.77 29.09
CA ALA A 48 50.98 -0.74 27.74
C ALA A 48 51.29 -2.17 27.28
N ASN A 49 50.79 -2.56 26.11
CA ASN A 49 51.45 -3.61 25.34
C ASN A 49 51.31 -3.38 23.83
N THR A 50 52.46 -3.04 23.25
CA THR A 50 52.92 -3.11 21.86
C THR A 50 51.89 -3.29 20.74
N ASP A 51 51.74 -2.19 20.01
CA ASP A 51 51.24 -2.11 18.64
C ASP A 51 52.09 -3.00 17.71
N LYS A 52 51.54 -4.15 17.32
CA LYS A 52 51.90 -4.82 16.07
C LYS A 52 50.73 -4.61 15.13
N GLY A 53 50.91 -3.68 14.19
CA GLY A 53 49.99 -3.43 13.09
C GLY A 53 49.64 -4.73 12.38
N ASN A 54 48.41 -5.19 12.60
CA ASN A 54 47.73 -6.10 11.71
C ASN A 54 46.80 -5.25 10.85
N THR A 55 47.30 -4.82 9.70
CA THR A 55 46.43 -4.32 8.63
C THR A 55 45.66 -5.52 8.12
N ASP A 56 44.47 -5.74 8.68
CA ASP A 56 43.54 -6.77 8.23
C ASP A 56 43.04 -6.39 6.83
N THR A 57 43.83 -6.78 5.83
CA THR A 57 43.61 -6.59 4.39
C THR A 57 42.34 -7.30 3.87
N ASN A 58 41.54 -7.90 4.75
CA ASN A 58 40.35 -8.66 4.41
C ASN A 58 39.04 -7.87 4.55
N LYS A 59 39.04 -6.67 5.17
CA LYS A 59 37.82 -5.81 5.28
C LYS A 59 37.44 -5.09 3.99
N ASP A 60 38.26 -5.18 2.95
CA ASP A 60 38.07 -4.45 1.70
C ASP A 60 37.50 -5.30 0.56
N LYS A 61 37.39 -6.62 0.73
CA LYS A 61 36.87 -7.52 -0.29
C LYS A 61 35.37 -7.74 -0.10
N PRO A 62 34.57 -7.71 -1.18
CA PRO A 62 33.16 -8.10 -1.10
C PRO A 62 32.99 -9.51 -0.54
N ILE A 63 32.02 -9.69 0.34
CA ILE A 63 31.67 -10.99 0.93
C ILE A 63 30.84 -11.75 -0.10
N VAL A 64 31.24 -12.97 -0.43
CA VAL A 64 30.53 -13.85 -1.37
C VAL A 64 29.90 -15.01 -0.61
N LYS A 65 28.59 -15.23 -0.82
CA LYS A 65 27.81 -16.28 -0.11
C LYS A 65 26.86 -16.99 -1.05
N ASP A 66 26.52 -18.22 -0.69
CA ASP A 66 25.36 -18.90 -1.27
C ASP A 66 24.08 -18.35 -0.64
N TRP A 67 23.09 -18.10 -1.49
CA TRP A 67 21.73 -17.77 -1.09
C TRP A 67 20.77 -18.47 -2.03
N ASN A 68 20.13 -19.54 -1.53
CA ASN A 68 19.21 -20.39 -2.30
C ASN A 68 19.86 -20.97 -3.58
N GLY A 69 21.14 -21.38 -3.53
CA GLY A 69 21.86 -21.91 -4.68
C GLY A 69 22.40 -20.83 -5.64
N LEU A 70 22.24 -19.55 -5.31
CA LEU A 70 22.79 -18.43 -6.07
C LEU A 70 23.97 -17.82 -5.32
N GLN A 71 25.04 -17.52 -6.05
CA GLN A 71 26.21 -16.84 -5.48
C GLN A 71 25.97 -15.33 -5.43
N VAL A 72 25.64 -14.81 -4.25
CA VAL A 72 25.43 -13.38 -4.00
C VAL A 72 26.71 -12.72 -3.49
N THR A 73 26.84 -11.41 -3.74
CA THR A 73 28.00 -10.61 -3.33
C THR A 73 27.55 -9.41 -2.52
N TYR A 74 28.09 -9.20 -1.33
CA TYR A 74 27.83 -8.03 -0.49
C TYR A 74 29.07 -7.15 -0.38
N ASP A 75 28.94 -5.90 -0.79
CA ASP A 75 29.99 -4.89 -0.66
C ASP A 75 29.79 -4.11 0.65
N GLN A 76 30.69 -4.34 1.60
CA GLN A 76 30.66 -3.71 2.93
C GLN A 76 30.88 -2.19 2.90
N LYS A 77 31.46 -1.63 1.82
CA LYS A 77 31.71 -0.19 1.68
C LYS A 77 30.48 0.54 1.17
N THR A 78 29.78 -0.05 0.22
CA THR A 78 28.60 0.54 -0.41
C THR A 78 27.30 0.08 0.21
N HIS A 79 27.34 -0.97 1.04
CA HIS A 79 26.18 -1.60 1.65
C HIS A 79 25.18 -2.14 0.61
N GLU A 80 25.69 -2.52 -0.57
CA GLU A 80 24.91 -3.10 -1.66
C GLU A 80 25.05 -4.63 -1.67
N LEU A 81 23.92 -5.33 -1.68
CA LEU A 81 23.85 -6.75 -1.96
C LEU A 81 23.54 -6.96 -3.45
N THR A 82 24.45 -7.60 -4.17
CA THR A 82 24.29 -7.96 -5.57
C THR A 82 23.77 -9.39 -5.70
N ILE A 83 22.68 -9.55 -6.44
CA ILE A 83 22.05 -10.84 -6.75
C ILE A 83 22.22 -11.12 -8.25
N PRO A 84 22.78 -12.28 -8.65
CA PRO A 84 22.91 -12.65 -10.06
C PRO A 84 21.55 -13.02 -10.67
N GLU A 85 21.52 -13.20 -12.00
CA GLU A 85 20.40 -13.91 -12.62
C GLU A 85 20.32 -15.36 -12.13
N GLY A 86 19.14 -15.95 -12.16
CA GLY A 86 18.96 -17.32 -11.69
C GLY A 86 17.52 -17.67 -11.37
N THR A 87 17.35 -18.81 -10.70
CA THR A 87 16.04 -19.29 -10.24
C THR A 87 16.11 -19.67 -8.77
N ILE A 88 15.16 -19.16 -7.99
CA ILE A 88 14.86 -19.65 -6.64
C ILE A 88 13.60 -20.53 -6.76
N ALA A 89 13.70 -21.78 -6.34
CA ALA A 89 12.59 -22.72 -6.33
C ALA A 89 12.31 -23.15 -4.89
N ALA A 90 11.14 -22.77 -4.38
CA ALA A 90 10.65 -23.16 -3.07
C ALA A 90 9.22 -23.70 -3.26
N PRO A 91 9.01 -25.03 -3.34
CA PRO A 91 7.68 -25.58 -3.58
C PRO A 91 6.72 -25.24 -2.43
N ASP A 92 5.41 -25.27 -2.71
CA ASP A 92 4.38 -25.00 -1.71
C ASP A 92 4.60 -25.88 -0.46
N GLY A 93 4.77 -25.24 0.69
CA GLY A 93 5.03 -25.89 1.99
C GLY A 93 6.47 -25.73 2.48
N ALA A 94 7.37 -25.23 1.62
CA ALA A 94 8.73 -24.84 1.97
C ALA A 94 8.94 -23.36 1.68
N ASP A 95 9.69 -22.70 2.56
CA ASP A 95 10.07 -21.30 2.38
C ASP A 95 11.53 -21.19 1.95
N PRO A 96 11.85 -20.25 1.03
CA PRO A 96 13.23 -19.97 0.68
C PRO A 96 13.96 -19.32 1.85
N THR A 97 15.29 -19.41 1.86
CA THR A 97 16.11 -18.71 2.86
C THR A 97 16.00 -17.20 2.63
N SER A 98 15.58 -16.45 3.65
CA SER A 98 15.58 -14.97 3.62
C SER A 98 16.99 -14.41 3.42
N ILE A 99 17.13 -13.27 2.75
CA ILE A 99 18.39 -12.51 2.68
C ILE A 99 18.92 -12.21 4.09
N SER A 100 18.04 -11.94 5.05
CA SER A 100 18.45 -11.64 6.43
C SER A 100 19.11 -12.82 7.14
N ALA A 101 18.97 -14.04 6.61
CA ALA A 101 19.56 -15.25 7.16
C ALA A 101 20.87 -15.65 6.47
N ILE A 102 21.38 -14.86 5.51
CA ILE A 102 22.67 -15.15 4.88
C ILE A 102 23.79 -15.00 5.90
N LYS A 103 24.49 -16.11 6.16
CA LYS A 103 25.56 -16.17 7.14
C LYS A 103 26.68 -15.16 6.80
N ASP A 104 27.17 -14.48 7.84
CA ASP A 104 28.26 -13.51 7.79
C ASP A 104 27.94 -12.19 7.03
N ILE A 105 26.67 -11.95 6.69
CA ILE A 105 26.17 -10.66 6.19
C ILE A 105 25.18 -10.12 7.22
N ASP A 106 25.49 -8.97 7.82
CA ASP A 106 24.57 -8.29 8.73
C ASP A 106 23.44 -7.62 7.93
N SER A 107 22.23 -8.14 8.08
CA SER A 107 21.04 -7.64 7.38
C SER A 107 20.67 -6.21 7.77
N ASN A 108 21.10 -5.77 8.96
CA ASN A 108 20.93 -4.38 9.43
C ASN A 108 21.80 -3.40 8.66
N GLU A 109 22.79 -3.87 7.91
CA GLU A 109 23.70 -3.03 7.14
C GLU A 109 23.39 -3.04 5.63
N ILE A 110 22.37 -3.76 5.16
CA ILE A 110 21.99 -3.77 3.74
C ILE A 110 21.13 -2.53 3.44
N HIS A 111 21.67 -1.61 2.62
CA HIS A 111 20.99 -0.38 2.22
C HIS A 111 20.37 -0.48 0.81
N SER A 112 20.88 -1.37 -0.03
CA SER A 112 20.39 -1.56 -1.40
C SER A 112 20.59 -2.98 -1.89
N ILE A 113 19.71 -3.41 -2.80
CA ILE A 113 19.78 -4.70 -3.49
C ILE A 113 19.84 -4.44 -5.00
N ASN A 114 20.76 -5.11 -5.68
CA ASN A 114 21.03 -4.95 -7.10
C ASN A 114 20.89 -6.30 -7.83
N PHE A 115 19.83 -6.43 -8.65
CA PHE A 115 19.61 -7.61 -9.49
C PHE A 115 20.33 -7.44 -10.84
N LYS A 116 21.41 -8.20 -11.08
CA LYS A 116 22.24 -8.08 -12.29
C LYS A 116 21.56 -8.57 -13.57
N GLY A 117 20.59 -9.48 -13.42
CA GLY A 117 19.79 -10.00 -14.51
C GLY A 117 18.50 -10.60 -13.98
N LYS A 118 17.81 -11.39 -14.80
CA LYS A 118 16.48 -11.91 -14.46
C LYS A 118 16.56 -12.94 -13.33
N LEU A 119 15.90 -12.67 -12.21
CA LEU A 119 15.68 -13.61 -11.12
C LEU A 119 14.27 -14.20 -11.25
N THR A 120 14.15 -15.51 -11.40
CA THR A 120 12.85 -16.19 -11.44
C THR A 120 12.54 -16.81 -10.09
N ILE A 121 11.35 -16.56 -9.54
CA ILE A 121 10.89 -17.21 -8.31
C ILE A 121 9.77 -18.19 -8.65
N LYS A 122 9.91 -19.44 -8.22
CA LYS A 122 8.90 -20.50 -8.40
C LYS A 122 8.42 -21.00 -7.04
N GLY A 123 7.11 -20.90 -6.81
CA GLY A 123 6.46 -21.28 -5.56
C GLY A 123 6.52 -20.17 -4.50
N SER A 124 7.00 -20.47 -3.29
CA SER A 124 7.07 -19.52 -2.19
C SER A 124 8.14 -18.45 -2.40
N ALA A 125 7.73 -17.18 -2.27
CA ALA A 125 8.60 -16.02 -2.09
C ALA A 125 8.66 -15.58 -0.63
N SER A 126 8.11 -16.40 0.29
CA SER A 126 7.92 -16.04 1.69
C SER A 126 9.21 -15.55 2.32
N GLY A 127 9.16 -14.37 2.95
CA GLY A 127 10.27 -13.81 3.71
C GLY A 127 11.54 -13.46 2.94
N LEU A 128 11.61 -13.63 1.61
CA LEU A 128 12.84 -13.47 0.81
C LEU A 128 13.59 -12.16 1.10
N PHE A 129 12.84 -11.06 1.24
CA PHE A 129 13.38 -9.71 1.45
C PHE A 129 12.98 -9.14 2.82
N SER A 130 12.71 -10.01 3.81
CA SER A 130 12.32 -9.61 5.17
C SER A 130 13.52 -9.17 6.02
N ASN A 131 13.25 -8.42 7.09
CA ASN A 131 14.22 -8.02 8.12
C ASN A 131 15.45 -7.25 7.57
N LEU A 132 15.19 -6.31 6.66
CA LEU A 132 16.17 -5.39 6.08
C LEU A 132 15.89 -3.94 6.51
N PRO A 133 16.15 -3.57 7.78
CA PRO A 133 15.66 -2.30 8.35
C PRO A 133 16.32 -1.05 7.73
N LYS A 134 17.48 -1.16 7.07
CA LYS A 134 18.12 -0.05 6.36
C LYS A 134 17.87 -0.03 4.85
N LEU A 135 17.14 -1.01 4.30
CA LEU A 135 16.80 -1.02 2.88
C LEU A 135 15.79 0.09 2.58
N GLU A 136 16.22 1.13 1.86
CA GLU A 136 15.35 2.28 1.58
C GLU A 136 14.46 2.08 0.35
N LYS A 137 14.94 1.32 -0.63
CA LYS A 137 14.28 1.09 -1.91
C LYS A 137 14.64 -0.28 -2.47
N ILE A 138 13.68 -0.91 -3.12
CA ILE A 138 13.91 -2.10 -3.96
C ILE A 138 13.26 -1.95 -5.34
N ASP A 139 13.96 -2.40 -6.38
CA ASP A 139 13.47 -2.44 -7.76
C ASP A 139 13.42 -3.90 -8.22
N LEU A 140 12.20 -4.43 -8.30
CA LEU A 140 11.89 -5.81 -8.66
C LEU A 140 11.61 -5.97 -10.17
N THR A 141 11.94 -4.99 -11.02
CA THR A 141 11.69 -5.10 -12.48
C THR A 141 12.42 -6.29 -13.13
N ASN A 142 13.51 -6.75 -12.53
CA ASN A 142 14.25 -7.94 -12.95
C ASN A 142 13.81 -9.22 -12.20
N VAL A 143 12.76 -9.17 -11.38
CA VAL A 143 12.27 -10.31 -10.60
C VAL A 143 10.95 -10.80 -11.19
N ASP A 144 10.97 -12.00 -11.76
CA ASP A 144 9.81 -12.67 -12.32
C ASP A 144 9.01 -13.36 -11.21
N THR A 145 7.85 -12.78 -10.92
CA THR A 145 6.91 -13.22 -9.88
C THR A 145 5.73 -14.01 -10.45
N SER A 146 5.70 -14.29 -11.76
CA SER A 146 4.57 -14.95 -12.43
C SER A 146 4.25 -16.36 -11.91
N ASN A 147 5.23 -17.04 -11.29
CA ASN A 147 5.06 -18.37 -10.71
C ASN A 147 5.08 -18.35 -9.17
N VAL A 148 4.94 -17.18 -8.55
CA VAL A 148 4.87 -17.07 -7.09
C VAL A 148 3.48 -17.41 -6.60
N THR A 149 3.41 -18.30 -5.61
CA THR A 149 2.17 -18.77 -4.96
C THR A 149 2.03 -18.22 -3.55
N ASN A 150 3.14 -17.93 -2.86
CA ASN A 150 3.14 -17.39 -1.51
C ASN A 150 4.01 -16.11 -1.42
N MET A 151 3.44 -15.00 -0.94
CA MET A 151 4.14 -13.72 -0.68
C MET A 151 4.11 -13.33 0.81
N ASP A 152 3.91 -14.30 1.70
CA ASP A 152 3.92 -14.07 3.13
C ASP A 152 5.24 -13.42 3.56
N LEU A 153 5.18 -12.44 4.47
CA LEU A 153 6.35 -11.80 5.06
C LEU A 153 7.37 -11.19 4.08
N LEU A 154 7.04 -11.06 2.78
CA LEU A 154 8.02 -10.75 1.72
C LEU A 154 8.92 -9.56 2.06
N PHE A 155 8.36 -8.50 2.63
CA PHE A 155 9.07 -7.31 3.10
C PHE A 155 8.87 -7.03 4.61
N ALA A 156 8.44 -8.04 5.38
CA ALA A 156 8.20 -7.86 6.81
C ALA A 156 9.43 -7.29 7.52
N PHE A 157 9.23 -6.32 8.40
CA PHE A 157 10.25 -5.62 9.19
C PHE A 157 11.27 -4.80 8.39
N CYS A 158 11.01 -4.51 7.11
CA CYS A 158 11.80 -3.56 6.32
C CYS A 158 11.40 -2.12 6.68
N SER A 159 11.69 -1.71 7.92
CA SER A 159 11.24 -0.44 8.50
C SER A 159 11.80 0.81 7.81
N GLY A 160 12.93 0.70 7.12
CA GLY A 160 13.52 1.75 6.28
C GLY A 160 12.91 1.86 4.87
N LEU A 161 12.10 0.90 4.44
CA LEU A 161 11.62 0.79 3.06
C LEU A 161 10.61 1.89 2.73
N ARG A 162 10.90 2.66 1.69
CA ARG A 162 10.10 3.83 1.26
C ARG A 162 9.51 3.67 -0.13
N GLU A 163 10.15 2.88 -0.98
CA GLU A 163 9.78 2.73 -2.38
C GLU A 163 9.99 1.29 -2.85
N ILE A 164 8.96 0.72 -3.46
CA ILE A 164 8.97 -0.59 -4.10
C ILE A 164 8.56 -0.39 -5.55
N ASP A 165 9.41 -0.79 -6.48
CA ASP A 165 9.13 -0.76 -7.92
C ASP A 165 9.07 -2.20 -8.47
N GLY A 166 8.22 -2.45 -9.48
CA GLY A 166 8.25 -3.69 -10.27
C GLY A 166 7.47 -4.89 -9.72
N LEU A 167 6.86 -4.80 -8.53
CA LEU A 167 5.99 -5.85 -8.00
C LEU A 167 4.62 -5.84 -8.72
N THR A 168 4.43 -6.69 -9.73
CA THR A 168 3.30 -6.56 -10.67
C THR A 168 2.49 -7.82 -10.95
N ASP A 169 3.07 -9.03 -10.90
CA ASP A 169 2.30 -10.26 -11.15
C ASP A 169 2.00 -10.98 -9.84
N THR A 170 0.72 -10.99 -9.46
CA THR A 170 0.24 -11.72 -8.29
C THR A 170 -0.88 -12.71 -8.62
N ALA A 171 -1.10 -13.02 -9.91
CA ALA A 171 -2.27 -13.77 -10.36
C ALA A 171 -2.31 -15.24 -9.87
N ASN A 172 -1.19 -15.76 -9.40
CA ASN A 172 -1.06 -17.10 -8.84
C ASN A 172 -0.89 -17.12 -7.32
N VAL A 173 -0.80 -15.94 -6.69
CA VAL A 173 -0.58 -15.83 -5.25
C VAL A 173 -1.85 -16.21 -4.48
N THR A 174 -1.71 -17.12 -3.53
CA THR A 174 -2.77 -17.57 -2.63
C THR A 174 -2.61 -17.02 -1.20
N SER A 175 -1.42 -16.53 -0.82
CA SER A 175 -1.16 -15.97 0.51
C SER A 175 -0.34 -14.68 0.45
N MET A 176 -0.79 -13.65 1.17
CA MET A 176 -0.16 -12.33 1.29
C MET A 176 -0.11 -11.87 2.76
N GLY A 177 0.01 -12.81 3.69
CA GLY A 177 0.08 -12.54 5.11
C GLY A 177 1.34 -11.74 5.46
N ALA A 178 1.18 -10.60 6.12
CA ALA A 178 2.27 -9.78 6.63
C ALA A 178 3.29 -9.32 5.55
N THR A 179 2.89 -9.26 4.28
CA THR A 179 3.77 -8.90 3.15
C THR A 179 4.50 -7.57 3.37
N PHE A 180 3.84 -6.56 3.94
CA PHE A 180 4.42 -5.24 4.26
C PHE A 180 4.45 -4.95 5.77
N TYR A 181 4.38 -5.99 6.61
CA TYR A 181 4.32 -5.84 8.06
C TYR A 181 5.49 -5.00 8.59
N GLY A 182 5.21 -3.93 9.34
CA GLY A 182 6.23 -3.09 9.95
C GLY A 182 7.09 -2.28 8.96
N CYS A 183 6.67 -2.13 7.69
CA CYS A 183 7.28 -1.20 6.74
C CYS A 183 6.96 0.26 7.08
N SER A 184 7.38 0.70 8.27
CA SER A 184 6.95 1.97 8.87
C SER A 184 7.40 3.22 8.12
N SER A 185 8.43 3.16 7.26
CA SER A 185 8.83 4.27 6.39
C SER A 185 8.06 4.34 5.06
N LEU A 186 7.22 3.36 4.75
CA LEU A 186 6.47 3.33 3.50
C LEU A 186 5.41 4.43 3.50
N THR A 187 5.42 5.27 2.47
CA THR A 187 4.51 6.43 2.36
C THR A 187 3.40 6.26 1.32
N SER A 188 3.64 5.39 0.35
CA SER A 188 2.73 5.02 -0.72
C SER A 188 3.18 3.70 -1.32
N ILE A 189 2.23 2.93 -1.83
CA ILE A 189 2.50 1.70 -2.58
C ILE A 189 1.56 1.63 -3.79
N ASP A 190 2.09 1.22 -4.93
CA ASP A 190 1.29 0.99 -6.13
C ASP A 190 0.76 -0.45 -6.13
N LEU A 191 -0.54 -0.59 -5.86
CA LEU A 191 -1.24 -1.88 -5.86
C LEU A 191 -2.07 -2.09 -7.14
N SER A 192 -1.95 -1.21 -8.13
CA SER A 192 -2.85 -1.21 -9.30
C SER A 192 -2.71 -2.45 -10.21
N HIS A 193 -1.65 -3.23 -10.02
CA HIS A 193 -1.39 -4.47 -10.76
C HIS A 193 -1.75 -5.74 -9.96
N PHE A 194 -2.13 -5.61 -8.69
CA PHE A 194 -2.42 -6.76 -7.84
C PHE A 194 -3.73 -7.42 -8.28
N ASN A 195 -3.65 -8.73 -8.49
CA ASN A 195 -4.80 -9.61 -8.61
C ASN A 195 -4.88 -10.46 -7.33
N THR A 196 -5.90 -10.24 -6.51
CA THR A 196 -6.07 -10.94 -5.23
C THR A 196 -7.19 -12.00 -5.27
N SER A 197 -7.74 -12.32 -6.45
CA SER A 197 -8.91 -13.22 -6.59
C SER A 197 -8.68 -14.64 -6.06
N LYS A 198 -7.42 -15.08 -5.95
CA LYS A 198 -7.03 -16.38 -5.37
C LYS A 198 -6.52 -16.30 -3.94
N VAL A 199 -6.35 -15.10 -3.39
CA VAL A 199 -5.73 -14.91 -2.07
C VAL A 199 -6.71 -15.31 -0.97
N THR A 200 -6.28 -16.20 -0.10
CA THR A 200 -7.06 -16.69 1.06
C THR A 200 -6.59 -16.07 2.38
N CYS A 201 -5.37 -15.53 2.44
CA CYS A 201 -4.76 -14.98 3.65
C CYS A 201 -4.20 -13.57 3.40
N MET A 202 -4.64 -12.59 4.20
CA MET A 202 -4.18 -11.19 4.19
C MET A 202 -3.88 -10.67 5.61
N ILE A 203 -3.67 -11.57 6.57
CA ILE A 203 -3.39 -11.22 7.97
C ILE A 203 -2.24 -10.23 8.03
N SER A 204 -2.40 -9.14 8.77
CA SER A 204 -1.34 -8.15 9.02
C SER A 204 -0.66 -7.58 7.77
N MET A 205 -1.28 -7.68 6.58
CA MET A 205 -0.63 -7.36 5.29
C MET A 205 0.02 -5.96 5.28
N PHE A 206 -0.64 -4.96 5.87
CA PHE A 206 -0.14 -3.59 6.00
C PHE A 206 0.16 -3.18 7.43
N ASN A 207 -0.11 -4.01 8.43
CA ASN A 207 0.04 -3.68 9.85
C ASN A 207 1.39 -2.99 10.17
N GLY A 208 1.32 -1.82 10.81
CA GLY A 208 2.47 -1.04 11.21
C GLY A 208 3.15 -0.28 10.07
N CYS A 209 2.49 -0.13 8.91
CA CYS A 209 2.88 0.80 7.85
C CYS A 209 2.53 2.25 8.26
N SER A 210 3.04 2.68 9.41
CA SER A 210 2.58 3.87 10.13
C SER A 210 2.77 5.21 9.40
N ASN A 211 3.56 5.28 8.32
CA ASN A 211 3.68 6.48 7.46
C ASN A 211 2.86 6.42 6.16
N LEU A 212 2.14 5.32 5.91
CA LEU A 212 1.27 5.16 4.76
C LEU A 212 0.09 6.12 4.91
N LYS A 213 -0.19 6.91 3.88
CA LYS A 213 -1.22 7.97 3.94
C LYS A 213 -2.50 7.62 3.19
N GLU A 214 -2.35 6.88 2.11
CA GLU A 214 -3.43 6.51 1.20
C GLU A 214 -3.18 5.08 0.73
N LEU A 215 -4.26 4.34 0.50
CA LEU A 215 -4.22 2.98 -0.01
C LEU A 215 -5.34 2.77 -1.03
N ASP A 216 -4.97 2.53 -2.28
CA ASP A 216 -5.93 2.22 -3.34
C ASP A 216 -6.17 0.70 -3.40
N LEU A 217 -7.26 0.27 -2.78
CA LEU A 217 -7.69 -1.14 -2.70
C LEU A 217 -8.75 -1.50 -3.77
N SER A 218 -8.96 -0.65 -4.79
CA SER A 218 -10.06 -0.83 -5.75
C SER A 218 -10.00 -2.14 -6.54
N ASN A 219 -8.79 -2.69 -6.73
CA ASN A 219 -8.56 -3.96 -7.42
C ASN A 219 -8.60 -5.19 -6.49
N PHE A 220 -8.75 -5.01 -5.17
CA PHE A 220 -8.78 -6.13 -4.24
C PHE A 220 -10.13 -6.86 -4.32
N ASP A 221 -10.05 -8.14 -4.64
CA ASP A 221 -11.11 -9.11 -4.45
C ASP A 221 -10.82 -9.94 -3.20
N THR A 222 -11.69 -9.82 -2.20
CA THR A 222 -11.60 -10.56 -0.92
C THR A 222 -12.57 -11.75 -0.87
N SER A 223 -13.18 -12.12 -1.99
CA SER A 223 -14.18 -13.20 -2.04
C SER A 223 -13.62 -14.56 -1.62
N ALA A 224 -12.33 -14.79 -1.87
CA ALA A 224 -11.61 -15.99 -1.48
C ALA A 224 -11.02 -15.90 -0.06
N VAL A 225 -10.86 -14.70 0.51
CA VAL A 225 -10.17 -14.48 1.79
C VAL A 225 -10.90 -15.16 2.95
N ASP A 226 -10.13 -15.87 3.78
CA ASP A 226 -10.55 -16.51 5.02
C ASP A 226 -10.04 -15.73 6.24
N MET A 227 -8.88 -15.07 6.14
CA MET A 227 -8.25 -14.39 7.28
C MET A 227 -7.68 -13.02 6.89
N MET A 228 -8.11 -11.98 7.60
CA MET A 228 -7.69 -10.57 7.44
C MET A 228 -7.45 -9.90 8.80
N ASP A 229 -7.16 -10.68 9.83
CA ASP A 229 -6.84 -10.18 11.17
C ASP A 229 -5.70 -9.14 11.10
N TYR A 230 -5.81 -8.07 11.87
CA TYR A 230 -4.80 -7.01 11.97
C TYR A 230 -4.37 -6.34 10.65
N MET A 231 -5.08 -6.52 9.52
CA MET A 231 -4.58 -6.13 8.19
C MET A 231 -4.05 -4.69 8.09
N PHE A 232 -4.72 -3.72 8.73
CA PHE A 232 -4.35 -2.30 8.76
C PHE A 232 -3.97 -1.80 10.15
N ALA A 233 -3.74 -2.71 11.11
CA ALA A 233 -3.54 -2.33 12.49
C ALA A 233 -2.29 -1.44 12.64
N GLY A 234 -2.41 -0.32 13.35
CA GLY A 234 -1.30 0.60 13.57
C GLY A 234 -0.86 1.41 12.34
N ASP A 235 -1.67 1.48 11.28
CA ASP A 235 -1.47 2.37 10.12
C ASP A 235 -1.87 3.81 10.45
N LYS A 236 -1.21 4.38 11.46
CA LYS A 236 -1.61 5.60 12.18
C LYS A 236 -1.78 6.85 11.31
N ASN A 237 -1.11 6.93 10.16
CA ASN A 237 -1.19 8.09 9.26
C ASN A 237 -2.11 7.89 8.05
N LEU A 238 -2.81 6.75 7.96
CA LEU A 238 -3.78 6.51 6.90
C LEU A 238 -4.95 7.47 7.07
N SER A 239 -5.13 8.39 6.13
CA SER A 239 -6.16 9.43 6.22
C SER A 239 -7.49 9.01 5.63
N SER A 240 -7.46 8.08 4.68
CA SER A 240 -8.66 7.52 4.08
C SER A 240 -8.52 6.02 3.82
N LEU A 241 -9.63 5.30 4.01
CA LEU A 241 -9.70 3.86 3.79
C LEU A 241 -11.06 3.49 3.19
N ASP A 242 -11.02 2.76 2.08
CA ASP A 242 -12.20 2.18 1.44
C ASP A 242 -12.12 0.65 1.47
N ILE A 243 -12.96 0.04 2.30
CA ILE A 243 -13.16 -1.41 2.41
C ILE A 243 -14.54 -1.84 1.92
N SER A 244 -15.25 -1.00 1.16
CA SER A 244 -16.61 -1.31 0.66
C SER A 244 -16.73 -2.60 -0.15
N ARG A 245 -15.63 -3.05 -0.74
CA ARG A 245 -15.53 -4.29 -1.52
C ARG A 245 -15.14 -5.49 -0.67
N PHE A 246 -14.82 -5.28 0.60
CA PHE A 246 -14.42 -6.35 1.51
C PHE A 246 -15.66 -7.12 1.94
N LYS A 247 -15.53 -8.45 2.08
CA LYS A 247 -16.63 -9.29 2.56
C LYS A 247 -16.51 -9.51 4.07
N LEU A 248 -17.08 -8.60 4.86
CA LEU A 248 -16.95 -8.63 6.33
C LEU A 248 -17.97 -9.55 7.03
N GLY A 249 -18.15 -10.77 6.50
CA GLY A 249 -18.81 -11.85 7.25
C GLY A 249 -20.34 -11.90 7.24
N ASN A 250 -21.03 -11.14 6.38
CA ASN A 250 -22.48 -11.36 6.15
C ASN A 250 -22.76 -12.53 5.19
N THR A 251 -22.00 -13.62 5.31
CA THR A 251 -22.29 -14.83 4.55
C THR A 251 -23.23 -15.68 5.38
N SER A 252 -24.44 -15.93 4.87
CA SER A 252 -25.37 -16.97 5.31
C SER A 252 -24.78 -18.39 5.30
N ASN A 253 -23.48 -18.52 5.03
CA ASN A 253 -22.73 -19.75 4.93
C ASN A 253 -21.93 -19.95 6.23
N VAL A 254 -22.51 -20.72 7.15
CA VAL A 254 -21.93 -21.03 8.47
C VAL A 254 -20.58 -21.78 8.40
N ASP A 255 -20.17 -22.24 7.22
CA ASP A 255 -18.94 -23.04 7.02
C ASP A 255 -17.67 -22.21 6.70
N LYS A 256 -17.82 -20.90 6.39
CA LYS A 256 -16.70 -19.99 6.09
C LYS A 256 -16.58 -18.90 7.17
N ALA A 257 -15.92 -19.23 8.28
CA ALA A 257 -15.60 -18.26 9.32
C ALA A 257 -14.45 -17.34 8.85
N ILE A 258 -14.80 -16.17 8.34
CA ILE A 258 -13.81 -15.12 8.04
C ILE A 258 -13.35 -14.49 9.35
N THR A 259 -12.04 -14.44 9.60
CA THR A 259 -11.46 -13.76 10.77
C THR A 259 -10.97 -12.36 10.39
N MET A 260 -11.32 -11.35 11.20
CA MET A 260 -11.01 -9.93 10.97
C MET A 260 -10.65 -9.20 12.27
N LYS A 261 -10.21 -9.94 13.29
CA LYS A 261 -9.87 -9.41 14.60
C LYS A 261 -8.88 -8.28 14.47
N ASN A 262 -9.19 -7.13 15.06
CA ASN A 262 -8.32 -5.95 15.11
C ASN A 262 -7.82 -5.45 13.74
N MET A 263 -8.52 -5.82 12.65
CA MET A 263 -8.20 -5.39 11.29
C MET A 263 -8.03 -3.86 11.16
N LEU A 264 -8.79 -3.09 11.95
CA LEU A 264 -8.88 -1.62 11.91
C LEU A 264 -8.38 -0.93 13.20
N GLU A 265 -7.60 -1.63 14.03
CA GLU A 265 -7.07 -1.10 15.29
C GLU A 265 -6.03 0.02 15.07
N GLY A 266 -6.13 1.14 15.78
CA GLY A 266 -5.10 2.18 15.78
C GLY A 266 -5.00 3.02 14.50
N LEU A 267 -6.13 3.21 13.80
CA LEU A 267 -6.25 4.10 12.64
C LEU A 267 -6.46 5.57 13.08
N ASP A 268 -5.48 6.12 13.78
CA ASP A 268 -5.60 7.39 14.51
C ASP A 268 -5.89 8.62 13.62
N SER A 269 -5.34 8.67 12.40
CA SER A 269 -5.47 9.81 11.47
C SER A 269 -6.62 9.68 10.48
N LEU A 270 -7.48 8.67 10.60
CA LEU A 270 -8.54 8.41 9.64
C LEU A 270 -9.57 9.55 9.65
N THR A 271 -9.75 10.22 8.51
CA THR A 271 -10.72 11.30 8.33
C THR A 271 -11.85 10.94 7.37
N ALA A 272 -11.66 9.94 6.50
CA ALA A 272 -12.68 9.42 5.60
C ALA A 272 -12.66 7.89 5.61
N PHE A 273 -13.82 7.28 5.85
CA PHE A 273 -13.94 5.82 5.92
C PHE A 273 -15.13 5.34 5.10
N THR A 274 -14.89 4.39 4.21
CA THR A 274 -15.93 3.83 3.32
C THR A 274 -16.06 2.33 3.54
N PHE A 275 -17.26 1.87 3.85
CA PHE A 275 -17.58 0.45 4.08
C PHE A 275 -19.02 0.16 3.65
N SER A 276 -19.39 -1.12 3.51
CA SER A 276 -20.76 -1.51 3.14
C SER A 276 -21.71 -1.42 4.34
N ILE A 277 -22.95 -0.92 4.15
CA ILE A 277 -23.95 -0.87 5.23
C ILE A 277 -24.32 -2.24 5.84
N ASN A 278 -23.98 -3.33 5.14
CA ASN A 278 -24.23 -4.70 5.57
C ASN A 278 -23.01 -5.35 6.23
N ASP A 279 -21.90 -4.63 6.34
CA ASP A 279 -20.69 -5.12 6.98
C ASP A 279 -20.84 -5.08 8.51
N ASP A 280 -20.30 -6.10 9.18
CA ASP A 280 -20.23 -6.16 10.63
C ASP A 280 -18.86 -5.70 11.12
N LEU A 281 -18.76 -4.43 11.50
CA LEU A 281 -17.51 -3.84 12.01
C LEU A 281 -17.20 -4.24 13.45
N SER A 282 -18.13 -4.87 14.18
CA SER A 282 -17.95 -5.14 15.63
C SER A 282 -16.73 -6.01 15.95
N LYS A 283 -16.26 -6.80 14.97
CA LYS A 283 -15.12 -7.71 15.12
C LYS A 283 -13.82 -7.16 14.54
N THR A 284 -13.84 -5.97 13.94
CA THR A 284 -12.67 -5.40 13.26
C THR A 284 -11.73 -4.66 14.20
N GLY A 285 -12.11 -4.46 15.47
CA GLY A 285 -11.36 -3.65 16.43
C GLY A 285 -11.24 -2.18 16.03
N PHE A 286 -12.24 -1.66 15.30
CA PHE A 286 -12.28 -0.25 14.93
C PHE A 286 -12.49 0.62 16.18
N ASP A 287 -11.46 1.36 16.57
CA ASP A 287 -11.32 2.00 17.88
C ASP A 287 -11.14 3.53 17.78
N THR A 288 -11.21 4.10 16.58
CA THR A 288 -11.10 5.55 16.36
C THR A 288 -12.15 6.29 17.20
N LYS A 289 -11.76 7.27 18.00
CA LYS A 289 -12.69 8.06 18.83
C LYS A 289 -13.22 9.26 18.05
N ALA A 290 -14.24 9.06 17.22
CA ALA A 290 -14.73 10.09 16.32
C ALA A 290 -16.26 10.14 16.22
N VAL A 291 -16.76 11.33 15.87
CA VAL A 291 -18.11 11.51 15.33
C VAL A 291 -18.00 11.58 13.80
N TRP A 292 -18.81 10.77 13.14
CA TRP A 292 -18.79 10.50 11.71
C TRP A 292 -20.07 11.01 11.05
N GLU A 293 -19.94 11.83 10.02
CA GLU A 293 -21.04 12.30 9.19
C GLU A 293 -21.06 11.55 7.86
N ASP A 294 -22.20 10.99 7.45
CA ASP A 294 -22.33 10.43 6.10
C ASP A 294 -22.20 11.55 5.05
N ILE A 295 -21.60 11.27 3.90
CA ILE A 295 -21.45 12.33 2.87
C ILE A 295 -22.78 12.69 2.18
N GLY A 296 -23.80 11.82 2.25
CA GLY A 296 -25.04 11.95 1.50
C GLY A 296 -24.80 12.03 -0.01
N THR A 297 -25.39 13.04 -0.64
CA THR A 297 -25.11 13.42 -2.05
C THR A 297 -23.94 14.39 -2.19
N GLY A 298 -23.25 14.70 -1.09
CA GLY A 298 -22.17 15.69 -0.98
C GLY A 298 -20.79 15.09 -1.26
N THR A 299 -19.75 15.80 -0.83
CA THR A 299 -18.35 15.33 -0.94
C THR A 299 -17.74 15.14 0.43
N VAL A 300 -16.53 14.58 0.49
CA VAL A 300 -15.77 14.43 1.74
C VAL A 300 -15.50 15.79 2.38
N GLU A 301 -15.19 16.81 1.58
CA GLU A 301 -14.90 18.17 2.06
C GLU A 301 -16.16 18.97 2.40
N LYS A 302 -17.31 18.58 1.85
CA LYS A 302 -18.61 19.24 2.07
C LYS A 302 -19.71 18.18 2.13
N PRO A 303 -19.81 17.44 3.25
CA PRO A 303 -20.87 16.46 3.43
C PRO A 303 -22.22 17.16 3.42
N THR A 304 -23.22 16.47 2.90
CA THR A 304 -24.63 16.91 2.93
C THR A 304 -25.50 15.88 3.63
N GLY A 305 -24.89 14.83 4.15
CA GLY A 305 -25.58 13.80 4.90
C GLY A 305 -26.15 14.37 6.19
N LYS A 306 -27.10 13.62 6.74
CA LYS A 306 -27.81 14.02 7.95
C LYS A 306 -27.51 13.10 9.11
N ASN A 307 -26.88 11.95 8.86
CA ASN A 307 -26.58 10.97 9.88
C ASN A 307 -25.22 11.28 10.47
N LYS A 308 -25.21 11.52 11.79
CA LYS A 308 -24.02 11.75 12.59
C LYS A 308 -23.96 10.65 13.63
N LEU A 309 -22.92 9.83 13.58
CA LEU A 309 -22.77 8.63 14.39
C LEU A 309 -21.43 8.68 15.12
N SER A 310 -21.41 8.36 16.42
CA SER A 310 -20.15 8.03 17.07
C SER A 310 -19.59 6.72 16.52
N THR A 311 -18.31 6.45 16.73
CA THR A 311 -17.73 5.14 16.37
C THR A 311 -18.48 3.98 17.02
N SER A 312 -18.89 4.11 18.29
CA SER A 312 -19.69 3.08 18.96
C SER A 312 -21.01 2.82 18.23
N GLN A 313 -21.66 3.86 17.71
CA GLN A 313 -22.89 3.72 16.92
C GLN A 313 -22.62 3.11 15.54
N LEU A 314 -21.47 3.35 14.90
CA LEU A 314 -21.09 2.66 13.65
C LEU A 314 -20.85 1.15 13.86
N LEU A 315 -20.44 0.75 15.07
CA LEU A 315 -20.26 -0.66 15.43
C LEU A 315 -21.57 -1.38 15.76
N GLU A 316 -22.65 -0.63 16.02
CA GLU A 316 -23.96 -1.22 16.24
C GLU A 316 -24.49 -1.82 14.93
N LYS A 317 -24.88 -3.09 14.99
CA LYS A 317 -25.43 -3.79 13.83
C LYS A 317 -26.84 -3.29 13.54
N TYR A 318 -27.01 -2.58 12.42
CA TYR A 318 -28.34 -2.25 11.90
C TYR A 318 -28.82 -3.33 10.92
N PRO A 319 -29.90 -4.07 11.22
CA PRO A 319 -30.44 -5.03 10.27
C PRO A 319 -31.06 -4.26 9.09
N THR A 320 -30.44 -4.34 7.91
CA THR A 320 -31.04 -3.80 6.68
C THR A 320 -31.24 -4.92 5.67
N SER A 321 -32.38 -4.92 4.98
CA SER A 321 -32.70 -5.82 3.88
C SER A 321 -32.16 -5.31 2.52
N GLN A 322 -31.43 -4.19 2.52
CA GLN A 322 -30.93 -3.56 1.30
C GLN A 322 -29.64 -4.21 0.83
N LYS A 323 -29.46 -4.28 -0.50
CA LYS A 323 -28.30 -4.89 -1.14
C LYS A 323 -27.15 -3.88 -1.19
N GLN A 324 -26.06 -4.18 -0.48
CA GLN A 324 -24.70 -3.63 -0.61
C GLN A 324 -24.61 -2.20 -1.18
N SER A 325 -25.12 -1.23 -0.43
CA SER A 325 -24.74 0.17 -0.60
C SER A 325 -23.61 0.46 0.40
N ALA A 326 -22.42 0.74 -0.11
CA ALA A 326 -21.40 1.36 0.71
C ALA A 326 -21.73 2.81 1.02
N ILE A 327 -21.17 3.31 2.11
CA ILE A 327 -21.35 4.69 2.55
C ILE A 327 -19.98 5.20 2.93
N THR A 328 -19.68 6.43 2.50
CA THR A 328 -18.50 7.15 2.97
C THR A 328 -18.93 8.03 4.13
N TYR A 329 -18.21 7.87 5.23
CA TYR A 329 -18.32 8.70 6.42
C TYR A 329 -17.09 9.58 6.56
N VAL A 330 -17.27 10.80 7.02
CA VAL A 330 -16.19 11.74 7.31
C VAL A 330 -16.15 12.11 8.78
N LYS A 331 -14.94 12.19 9.34
CA LYS A 331 -14.73 12.62 10.72
C LYS A 331 -15.02 14.11 10.83
N ILE A 332 -15.98 14.48 11.67
CA ILE A 332 -16.38 15.88 11.90
C ILE A 332 -15.98 16.40 13.29
N ALA A 333 -15.72 15.50 14.24
CA ALA A 333 -15.26 15.83 15.59
C ALA A 333 -14.56 14.63 16.24
N GLU A 334 -13.76 14.89 17.28
CA GLU A 334 -13.32 13.85 18.21
C GLU A 334 -14.50 13.46 19.11
N ASP A 335 -14.61 12.17 19.44
CA ASP A 335 -15.61 11.69 20.39
C ASP A 335 -15.10 11.93 21.82
N HIS A 336 -15.76 12.84 22.55
CA HIS A 336 -15.50 13.13 23.96
C HIS A 336 -16.69 12.72 24.83
N PRO A 337 -16.46 12.27 26.09
CA PRO A 337 -17.54 12.04 27.04
C PRO A 337 -18.36 13.34 27.23
N GLY A 338 -19.62 13.35 26.78
CA GLY A 338 -20.51 14.51 26.86
C GLY A 338 -20.83 15.19 25.51
N THR A 339 -20.32 14.67 24.39
CA THR A 339 -20.70 15.15 23.04
C THR A 339 -22.17 14.79 22.76
N PRO A 340 -23.02 15.68 22.23
CA PRO A 340 -24.42 15.37 21.96
C PRO A 340 -24.57 14.28 20.90
N SER A 341 -24.85 13.05 21.35
CA SER A 341 -25.36 11.97 20.51
C SER A 341 -26.83 12.24 20.23
N THR A 342 -27.14 12.79 19.06
CA THR A 342 -28.52 12.86 18.58
C THR A 342 -28.77 11.66 17.68
N PRO A 343 -29.45 10.60 18.15
CA PRO A 343 -29.90 9.56 17.26
C PRO A 343 -31.10 10.11 16.50
N ASN A 344 -30.87 10.74 15.35
CA ASN A 344 -31.88 10.68 14.30
C ASN A 344 -31.75 9.31 13.63
N VAL A 345 -32.09 8.26 14.38
CA VAL A 345 -32.37 6.94 13.80
C VAL A 345 -33.72 7.08 13.10
N THR A 346 -33.68 7.69 11.92
CA THR A 346 -34.64 7.35 10.88
C THR A 346 -33.88 6.45 9.95
N ALA A 347 -34.29 5.19 9.82
CA ALA A 347 -33.76 4.25 8.85
C ALA A 347 -33.54 4.97 7.49
N PRO A 348 -32.43 4.70 6.77
CA PRO A 348 -32.08 5.47 5.58
C PRO A 348 -33.24 5.49 4.59
N ILE A 349 -33.56 6.71 4.20
CA ILE A 349 -34.74 7.13 3.47
C ILE A 349 -34.84 6.42 2.11
N THR A 350 -36.05 5.93 1.86
CA THR A 350 -36.63 5.55 0.57
C THR A 350 -36.31 6.55 -0.55
N ASN A 351 -35.58 6.11 -1.57
CA ASN A 351 -35.64 6.79 -2.87
C ASN A 351 -36.95 6.41 -3.57
N ASN A 352 -37.97 7.26 -3.46
CA ASN A 352 -39.13 7.22 -4.34
C ASN A 352 -38.68 7.53 -5.77
N THR A 353 -38.81 6.56 -6.66
CA THR A 353 -38.88 6.80 -8.12
C THR A 353 -40.25 6.33 -8.56
N THR A 354 -41.03 7.24 -9.11
CA THR A 354 -42.35 7.00 -9.68
C THR A 354 -42.29 5.94 -10.78
N GLU A 355 -43.14 4.92 -10.66
CA GLU A 355 -43.35 3.89 -11.65
C GLU A 355 -43.82 4.51 -12.99
N SER A 356 -43.14 4.12 -14.07
CA SER A 356 -43.78 3.96 -15.36
C SER A 356 -43.56 2.51 -15.84
N LYS A 357 -44.66 1.97 -16.38
CA LYS A 357 -44.98 0.58 -16.74
C LYS A 357 -43.88 -0.17 -17.55
N PRO A 358 -43.78 -1.51 -17.47
CA PRO A 358 -42.56 -2.24 -17.83
C PRO A 358 -42.45 -2.55 -19.33
N THR A 359 -41.24 -2.41 -19.86
CA THR A 359 -40.78 -3.07 -21.09
C THR A 359 -39.36 -3.60 -20.87
N THR A 360 -39.24 -4.94 -20.83
CA THR A 360 -38.09 -5.83 -21.12
C THR A 360 -36.67 -5.47 -20.64
N PRO A 361 -35.93 -6.42 -20.01
CA PRO A 361 -34.71 -6.12 -19.26
C PRO A 361 -33.49 -5.91 -20.17
N SER A 362 -32.96 -4.69 -20.21
CA SER A 362 -31.53 -4.46 -20.46
C SER A 362 -30.86 -4.15 -19.11
N THR A 363 -29.93 -5.00 -18.70
CA THR A 363 -29.10 -4.88 -17.48
C THR A 363 -28.61 -3.44 -17.21
N PRO A 364 -28.92 -2.83 -16.04
CA PRO A 364 -28.33 -1.54 -15.67
C PRO A 364 -26.87 -1.73 -15.21
N LYS A 365 -25.97 -0.91 -15.76
CA LYS A 365 -24.55 -0.84 -15.42
C LYS A 365 -24.37 -0.25 -14.00
N PRO A 366 -23.42 -0.73 -13.16
CA PRO A 366 -23.27 -0.29 -11.77
C PRO A 366 -22.88 1.20 -11.64
N ILE A 367 -23.43 1.87 -10.62
CA ILE A 367 -23.08 3.25 -10.23
C ILE A 367 -21.68 3.22 -9.59
N GLU A 368 -20.67 3.71 -10.31
CA GLU A 368 -19.29 3.83 -9.83
C GLU A 368 -19.18 4.91 -8.74
N ARG A 369 -18.30 4.74 -7.75
CA ARG A 369 -18.04 5.69 -6.65
C ARG A 369 -16.74 6.48 -6.88
N PRO A 370 -16.62 7.74 -6.41
CA PRO A 370 -15.45 8.55 -6.68
C PRO A 370 -14.27 8.28 -5.71
N ILE A 371 -13.08 8.09 -6.27
CA ILE A 371 -11.77 8.16 -5.60
C ILE A 371 -11.26 9.60 -5.67
N TYR A 372 -11.01 10.24 -4.53
CA TYR A 372 -10.52 11.62 -4.48
C TYR A 372 -9.02 11.70 -4.78
N ARG A 373 -8.60 12.66 -5.60
CA ARG A 373 -7.21 12.84 -6.02
C ARG A 373 -6.86 14.32 -6.12
N THR A 374 -5.65 14.69 -5.71
CA THR A 374 -5.14 16.07 -5.87
C THR A 374 -4.66 16.31 -7.30
N VAL A 375 -5.15 17.38 -7.92
CA VAL A 375 -4.66 17.88 -9.21
C VAL A 375 -3.28 18.48 -9.02
N MET A 376 -2.29 18.00 -9.76
CA MET A 376 -0.88 18.42 -9.64
C MET A 376 -0.42 19.32 -10.81
N HIS A 377 -1.23 19.39 -11.87
CA HIS A 377 -1.10 20.33 -12.98
C HIS A 377 -2.50 20.74 -13.44
N ASN A 378 -2.72 22.01 -13.81
CA ASN A 378 -4.00 22.48 -14.33
C ASN A 378 -4.50 21.55 -15.45
N THR A 379 -5.78 21.17 -15.37
CA THR A 379 -6.38 20.22 -16.29
C THR A 379 -7.75 20.69 -16.75
N TYR A 380 -7.98 20.65 -18.06
CA TYR A 380 -9.32 20.80 -18.63
C TYR A 380 -10.15 19.53 -18.43
N VAL A 381 -11.47 19.68 -18.52
CA VAL A 381 -12.43 18.59 -18.60
C VAL A 381 -12.64 18.19 -20.06
N TYR A 382 -12.68 16.89 -20.32
CA TYR A 382 -12.88 16.30 -21.65
C TYR A 382 -14.15 15.44 -21.66
N ASP A 383 -14.74 15.25 -22.84
CA ASP A 383 -15.82 14.29 -23.02
C ASP A 383 -15.29 12.86 -23.26
N GLN A 384 -16.21 11.93 -23.49
CA GLN A 384 -15.91 10.52 -23.75
C GLN A 384 -15.11 10.23 -25.02
N ASN A 385 -15.02 11.19 -25.94
CA ASN A 385 -14.28 11.14 -27.21
C ASN A 385 -12.97 11.94 -27.14
N GLY A 386 -12.67 12.58 -26.02
CA GLY A 386 -11.44 13.37 -25.83
C GLY A 386 -11.54 14.81 -26.34
N ALA A 387 -12.73 15.29 -26.71
CA ALA A 387 -12.96 16.70 -27.02
C ALA A 387 -13.09 17.52 -25.73
N LEU A 388 -12.73 18.81 -25.79
CA LEU A 388 -12.81 19.70 -24.63
C LEU A 388 -14.27 19.99 -24.26
N LYS A 389 -14.60 19.87 -22.97
CA LYS A 389 -15.83 20.38 -22.36
C LYS A 389 -15.54 21.66 -21.60
N ASN A 390 -16.59 22.43 -21.29
CA ASN A 390 -16.47 23.55 -20.38
C ASN A 390 -16.15 23.04 -18.96
N GLY A 391 -15.09 23.57 -18.35
CA GLY A 391 -14.62 23.17 -17.03
C GLY A 391 -13.10 22.97 -16.96
N GLU A 392 -12.50 23.44 -15.88
CA GLU A 392 -11.09 23.25 -15.58
C GLU A 392 -10.86 23.10 -14.07
N TYR A 393 -9.82 22.35 -13.72
CA TYR A 393 -9.34 22.23 -12.36
C TYR A 393 -7.89 22.71 -12.29
N PHE A 394 -7.60 23.56 -11.32
CA PHE A 394 -6.30 24.12 -11.03
C PHE A 394 -5.48 23.19 -10.14
N ALA A 395 -4.16 23.26 -10.30
CA ALA A 395 -3.24 22.53 -9.43
C ALA A 395 -3.47 22.88 -7.95
N GLY A 396 -3.60 21.85 -7.12
CA GLY A 396 -3.91 21.92 -5.69
C GLY A 396 -5.36 21.56 -5.35
N GLN A 397 -6.27 21.51 -6.32
CA GLN A 397 -7.67 21.12 -6.08
C GLN A 397 -7.82 19.59 -5.94
N SER A 398 -8.68 19.14 -5.03
CA SER A 398 -9.11 17.74 -4.90
C SER A 398 -10.28 17.47 -5.85
N ILE A 399 -10.25 16.34 -6.56
CA ILE A 399 -11.30 15.92 -7.50
C ILE A 399 -11.69 14.45 -7.28
N GLY A 400 -12.99 14.16 -7.32
CA GLY A 400 -13.52 12.79 -7.28
C GLY A 400 -13.41 12.10 -8.64
N THR A 401 -12.91 10.86 -8.66
CA THR A 401 -12.63 10.12 -9.89
C THR A 401 -13.21 8.70 -9.89
N TYR A 402 -13.93 8.32 -10.95
CA TYR A 402 -14.73 7.10 -11.02
C TYR A 402 -14.04 6.03 -11.88
N GLY A 403 -12.77 5.74 -11.60
CA GLY A 403 -11.95 4.85 -12.42
C GLY A 403 -11.31 5.54 -13.62
N THR A 404 -10.75 4.73 -14.54
CA THR A 404 -9.90 5.24 -15.63
C THR A 404 -10.36 4.79 -17.00
N LYS A 405 -10.19 5.65 -18.00
CA LYS A 405 -10.48 5.37 -19.41
C LYS A 405 -9.27 5.73 -20.26
N ILE A 406 -9.00 4.93 -21.29
CA ILE A 406 -8.04 5.29 -22.34
C ILE A 406 -8.80 5.97 -23.48
N ILE A 407 -8.40 7.18 -23.83
CA ILE A 407 -8.93 7.95 -24.96
C ILE A 407 -7.73 8.39 -25.81
N ASP A 408 -7.69 8.00 -27.08
CA ASP A 408 -6.57 8.25 -28.01
C ASP A 408 -5.19 7.88 -27.43
N GLY A 409 -5.08 6.69 -26.83
CA GLY A 409 -3.85 6.17 -26.23
C GLY A 409 -3.39 6.90 -24.97
N LYS A 410 -4.20 7.82 -24.40
CA LYS A 410 -3.89 8.54 -23.16
C LYS A 410 -4.84 8.12 -22.05
N LYS A 411 -4.32 7.95 -20.84
CA LYS A 411 -5.11 7.59 -19.65
C LYS A 411 -5.79 8.83 -19.06
N TYR A 412 -7.08 8.71 -18.79
CA TYR A 412 -7.92 9.70 -18.14
C TYR A 412 -8.57 9.11 -16.89
N TYR A 413 -8.84 9.95 -15.91
CA TYR A 413 -9.78 9.65 -14.84
C TYR A 413 -11.18 10.10 -15.24
N SER A 414 -12.20 9.27 -14.99
CA SER A 414 -13.61 9.66 -15.12
C SER A 414 -13.99 10.59 -13.97
N LEU A 415 -14.76 11.64 -14.23
CA LEU A 415 -15.37 12.53 -13.23
C LEU A 415 -16.87 12.24 -13.03
N GLY A 416 -17.41 11.21 -13.69
CA GLY A 416 -18.85 11.02 -13.86
C GLY A 416 -19.40 11.78 -15.07
N ASP A 417 -20.65 11.51 -15.45
CA ASP A 417 -21.38 12.20 -16.52
C ASP A 417 -20.61 12.38 -17.85
N ASN A 418 -19.92 11.31 -18.27
CA ASN A 418 -19.05 11.29 -19.46
C ASN A 418 -18.02 12.43 -19.49
N SER A 419 -17.54 12.85 -18.32
CA SER A 419 -16.55 13.90 -18.14
C SER A 419 -15.24 13.29 -17.65
N PHE A 420 -14.11 13.78 -18.14
CA PHE A 420 -12.81 13.14 -17.94
C PHE A 420 -11.71 14.18 -17.71
N VAL A 421 -10.69 13.83 -16.93
CA VAL A 421 -9.45 14.62 -16.78
C VAL A 421 -8.25 13.75 -17.06
N LYS A 422 -7.17 14.33 -17.59
CA LYS A 422 -5.97 13.55 -17.92
C LYS A 422 -5.31 13.02 -16.66
N ALA A 423 -5.09 11.71 -16.59
CA ALA A 423 -4.53 11.08 -15.39
C ALA A 423 -3.13 11.60 -15.05
N ASN A 424 -2.34 11.96 -16.07
CA ASN A 424 -1.01 12.53 -15.89
C ASN A 424 -1.00 13.92 -15.23
N ASN A 425 -2.11 14.64 -15.21
CA ASN A 425 -2.24 15.91 -14.49
C ASN A 425 -2.53 15.70 -13.00
N VAL A 426 -2.88 14.47 -12.62
CA VAL A 426 -3.36 14.10 -11.28
C VAL A 426 -2.35 13.15 -10.63
N SER A 427 -2.30 11.89 -11.08
CA SER A 427 -1.36 10.88 -10.59
C SER A 427 0.04 10.98 -11.22
N GLY A 428 0.20 11.81 -12.25
CA GLY A 428 1.49 11.98 -12.91
C GLY A 428 1.89 10.78 -13.77
N ILE A 429 3.09 10.87 -14.35
CA ILE A 429 3.76 9.80 -15.08
C ILE A 429 5.20 9.74 -14.55
N LYS A 430 5.65 8.53 -14.21
CA LYS A 430 7.03 8.27 -13.81
C LYS A 430 7.95 8.40 -15.04
N ARG A 431 8.94 9.30 -15.00
CA ARG A 431 9.94 9.51 -16.06
C ARG A 431 11.34 9.30 -15.49
N ARG A 432 12.18 8.57 -16.23
CA ARG A 432 13.58 8.34 -15.84
C ARG A 432 14.45 9.51 -16.24
N LEU A 433 15.29 9.99 -15.33
CA LEU A 433 16.28 11.03 -15.63
C LEU A 433 17.42 10.45 -16.48
N THR A 434 17.73 11.09 -17.61
CA THR A 434 18.95 10.82 -18.39
C THR A 434 20.15 11.59 -17.88
N HIS A 435 19.93 12.65 -17.09
CA HIS A 435 20.99 13.47 -16.48
C HIS A 435 20.61 13.87 -15.04
N SER A 436 21.61 13.99 -14.16
CA SER A 436 21.41 14.55 -12.81
C SER A 436 20.78 15.95 -12.90
N ALA A 437 19.78 16.22 -12.07
CA ALA A 437 18.91 17.38 -12.22
C ALA A 437 18.71 18.16 -10.92
N TYR A 438 18.66 19.49 -11.03
CA TYR A 438 18.26 20.35 -9.91
C TYR A 438 16.74 20.51 -9.85
N LEU A 439 16.23 20.75 -8.64
CA LEU A 439 14.87 21.24 -8.43
C LEU A 439 14.82 22.76 -8.57
N TYR A 440 13.81 23.25 -9.26
CA TYR A 440 13.51 24.65 -9.46
C TYR A 440 12.16 25.00 -8.82
N ASN A 441 11.96 26.26 -8.46
CA ASN A 441 10.66 26.80 -8.09
C ASN A 441 9.97 27.46 -9.29
N ALA A 442 8.74 27.96 -9.10
CA ALA A 442 7.94 28.58 -10.16
C ALA A 442 8.60 29.83 -10.80
N LYS A 443 9.54 30.48 -10.10
CA LYS A 443 10.33 31.63 -10.59
C LYS A 443 11.60 31.20 -11.34
N GLY A 444 11.80 29.90 -11.58
CA GLY A 444 12.99 29.37 -12.25
C GLY A 444 14.27 29.45 -11.43
N LYS A 445 14.19 29.76 -10.13
CA LYS A 445 15.33 29.72 -9.21
C LYS A 445 15.51 28.30 -8.68
N ARG A 446 16.75 27.87 -8.48
CA ARG A 446 17.03 26.55 -7.86
C ARG A 446 16.49 26.55 -6.43
N ALA A 447 15.66 25.58 -6.11
CA ALA A 447 14.97 25.50 -4.82
C ALA A 447 15.87 24.95 -3.70
N ASN A 448 16.93 24.19 -4.03
CA ASN A 448 17.89 23.63 -3.08
C ASN A 448 19.23 23.29 -3.77
N ARG A 449 20.30 23.01 -3.00
CA ARG A 449 21.56 22.41 -3.46
C ARG A 449 21.43 20.91 -3.78
N LYS A 450 20.38 20.25 -3.27
CA LYS A 450 20.12 18.81 -3.51
C LYS A 450 19.85 18.53 -5.00
N VAL A 451 20.55 17.54 -5.54
CA VAL A 451 20.49 17.11 -6.95
C VAL A 451 19.79 15.76 -7.03
N LEU A 452 18.78 15.65 -7.89
CA LEU A 452 18.19 14.38 -8.29
C LEU A 452 19.21 13.65 -9.17
N LYS A 453 19.58 12.42 -8.80
CA LYS A 453 20.66 11.69 -9.48
C LYS A 453 20.19 11.16 -10.84
N LYS A 454 21.12 11.11 -11.80
CA LYS A 454 20.94 10.43 -13.10
C LYS A 454 20.35 9.03 -12.89
N HIS A 455 19.51 8.58 -13.82
CA HIS A 455 18.81 7.29 -13.83
C HIS A 455 17.72 7.09 -12.78
N LYS A 456 17.52 8.04 -11.85
CA LYS A 456 16.36 8.00 -10.95
C LYS A 456 15.09 8.34 -11.71
N SER A 457 14.03 7.63 -11.37
CA SER A 457 12.68 7.92 -11.82
C SER A 457 12.07 9.04 -10.98
N VAL A 458 11.39 9.97 -11.64
CA VAL A 458 10.70 11.09 -10.99
C VAL A 458 9.28 11.16 -11.56
N VAL A 459 8.30 11.24 -10.67
CA VAL A 459 6.92 11.48 -11.10
C VAL A 459 6.81 12.91 -11.63
N THR A 460 6.29 13.03 -12.83
CA THR A 460 6.10 14.30 -13.53
C THR A 460 4.62 14.49 -13.82
N TYR A 461 4.13 15.71 -13.62
CA TYR A 461 2.71 16.03 -13.73
C TYR A 461 2.48 16.91 -14.97
N GLY A 462 1.54 16.46 -15.79
CA GLY A 462 1.11 17.13 -17.01
C GLY A 462 2.17 17.32 -18.08
N GLY A 463 1.90 18.29 -18.97
CA GLY A 463 2.85 18.73 -19.98
C GLY A 463 3.97 19.56 -19.38
N SER A 464 5.09 19.70 -20.09
CA SER A 464 6.16 20.59 -19.64
C SER A 464 5.72 22.06 -19.76
N VAL A 465 5.92 22.86 -18.72
CA VAL A 465 5.69 24.31 -18.69
C VAL A 465 6.95 25.08 -19.12
N LYS A 466 6.78 26.32 -19.58
CA LYS A 466 7.90 27.20 -19.96
C LYS A 466 8.16 28.20 -18.84
N ILE A 467 9.38 28.20 -18.28
CA ILE A 467 9.83 29.16 -17.27
C ILE A 467 11.11 29.82 -17.80
N HIS A 468 11.08 31.14 -18.01
CA HIS A 468 12.20 31.90 -18.57
C HIS A 468 12.84 31.26 -19.82
N GLY A 469 12.03 30.93 -20.82
CA GLY A 469 12.51 30.36 -22.09
C GLY A 469 12.79 28.85 -22.06
N LYS A 470 12.94 28.23 -20.89
CA LYS A 470 13.29 26.80 -20.73
C LYS A 470 12.07 25.98 -20.37
N ARG A 471 12.03 24.72 -20.83
CA ARG A 471 10.92 23.79 -20.53
C ARG A 471 11.20 22.99 -19.27
N PHE A 472 10.20 22.83 -18.41
CA PHE A 472 10.26 22.10 -17.15
C PHE A 472 9.06 21.18 -17.00
N TYR A 473 9.23 20.01 -16.42
CA TYR A 473 8.12 19.23 -15.87
C TYR A 473 7.86 19.64 -14.42
N ILE A 474 6.59 19.64 -14.03
CA ILE A 474 6.18 19.76 -12.63
C ILE A 474 6.45 18.42 -11.96
N VAL A 475 7.09 18.41 -10.80
CA VAL A 475 7.40 17.19 -10.02
C VAL A 475 6.84 17.23 -8.60
N GLY A 476 6.05 18.27 -8.29
CA GLY A 476 5.40 18.49 -7.01
C GLY A 476 4.97 19.95 -6.85
N LYS A 477 4.31 20.26 -5.74
CA LYS A 477 3.86 21.62 -5.41
C LYS A 477 5.05 22.59 -5.41
N ASN A 478 5.03 23.57 -6.32
CA ASN A 478 6.11 24.54 -6.54
C ASN A 478 7.50 23.91 -6.78
N ARG A 479 7.55 22.71 -7.40
CA ARG A 479 8.79 21.98 -7.69
C ARG A 479 8.84 21.57 -9.15
N TYR A 480 9.95 21.88 -9.81
CA TYR A 480 10.12 21.72 -11.25
C TYR A 480 11.48 21.11 -11.59
N VAL A 481 11.52 20.29 -12.63
CA VAL A 481 12.76 19.72 -13.19
C VAL A 481 12.81 20.03 -14.67
N LYS A 482 13.96 20.45 -15.20
CA LYS A 482 14.10 20.76 -16.63
C LYS A 482 13.73 19.54 -17.48
N LYS A 483 12.96 19.76 -18.55
CA LYS A 483 12.55 18.70 -19.47
C LYS A 483 13.75 17.99 -20.08
N ALA A 484 14.83 18.70 -20.39
CA ALA A 484 16.06 18.16 -21.00
C ALA A 484 16.87 17.21 -20.08
N ASN A 485 16.47 17.05 -18.81
CA ASN A 485 17.11 16.12 -17.89
C ASN A 485 16.45 14.73 -17.88
N PHE A 486 15.28 14.61 -18.52
CA PHE A 486 14.60 13.37 -18.85
C PHE A 486 14.92 13.09 -20.31
#